data_AF-A0A3B3V8T7-F1
#
_entry.id   AF-A0A3B3V8T7-F1
#
_cell.length_a   1.000
_cell.length_b   1.000
_cell.length_c   1.000
_cell.angle_alpha   90.00
_cell.angle_beta   90.00
_cell.angle_gamma   90.00
#
_symmetry.space_group_name_H-M   'P 1'
#
loop_
_entity.id
_entity.type
_entity.pdbx_description
1 polymer ?
#
loop_
_entity_poly.entity_id
_entity_poly.type
_entity_poly.pdbx_seq_one_letter_code
_entity_poly.pdbx_strand_id
1 'polypeptide(L)'
;SEEEKLDKHNLTSFIKENKIPEEWDKEPVKVLVGKNFKSVALDPAKNVFIEFYAPWCGHCKELAPIWDQLGEKYADHENIIIAKMDATANEVESLVISGFPTIKYYPAEGKEVETLSSPQRYLETFSKFLDSGGLTNKRDRRKMSFQ
;
A
#
# COMPACT_ATOMS: atom_id res chain seq x y z
N SER A 1 -12.67 -18.72 24.37
CA SER A 1 -13.70 -19.54 23.70
C SER A 1 -13.07 -20.17 22.47
N GLU A 2 -13.59 -21.30 21.99
CA GLU A 2 -13.02 -22.00 20.80
C GLU A 2 -13.16 -21.20 19.50
N GLU A 3 -13.91 -20.10 19.50
CA GLU A 3 -14.04 -19.15 18.38
C GLU A 3 -12.74 -18.37 18.09
N GLU A 4 -11.86 -18.18 19.08
CA GLU A 4 -10.62 -17.39 18.89
C GLU A 4 -9.47 -18.22 18.26
N LYS A 5 -9.66 -19.55 18.12
CA LYS A 5 -8.71 -20.45 17.46
C LYS A 5 -9.04 -20.68 15.98
N LEU A 6 -10.21 -20.24 15.51
CA LEU A 6 -10.66 -20.50 14.13
C LEU A 6 -9.98 -19.60 13.08
N ASP A 7 -9.40 -18.46 13.46
CA ASP A 7 -8.88 -17.51 12.46
C ASP A 7 -7.38 -17.63 12.17
N LYS A 8 -6.54 -18.01 13.14
CA LYS A 8 -5.08 -17.97 12.93
C LYS A 8 -4.57 -19.08 12.00
N HIS A 9 -5.18 -20.27 12.05
CA HIS A 9 -4.79 -21.41 11.22
C HIS A 9 -5.27 -21.25 9.77
N ASN A 10 -6.46 -20.68 9.58
CA ASN A 10 -7.00 -20.41 8.25
C ASN A 10 -6.22 -19.28 7.56
N LEU A 11 -5.89 -18.20 8.31
CA LEU A 11 -5.02 -17.14 7.80
C LEU A 11 -3.65 -17.66 7.35
N THR A 12 -3.01 -18.55 8.12
CA THR A 12 -1.70 -19.10 7.74
C THR A 12 -1.77 -20.03 6.52
N SER A 13 -2.89 -20.72 6.29
CA SER A 13 -3.08 -21.54 5.09
C SER A 13 -3.38 -20.69 3.85
N PHE A 14 -4.19 -19.62 3.98
CA PHE A 14 -4.45 -18.67 2.89
C PHE A 14 -3.19 -17.92 2.44
N ILE A 15 -2.34 -17.52 3.39
CA ILE A 15 -1.05 -16.85 3.16
C ILE A 15 -0.11 -17.72 2.31
N LYS A 16 -0.26 -19.05 2.34
CA LYS A 16 0.62 -19.98 1.61
C LYS A 16 0.20 -20.26 0.16
N GLU A 17 -1.04 -19.93 -0.23
CA GLU A 17 -1.61 -20.31 -1.53
C GLU A 17 -1.75 -19.15 -2.53
N ASN A 18 -1.32 -17.93 -2.16
CA ASN A 18 -1.50 -16.72 -2.97
C ASN A 18 -2.95 -16.56 -3.46
N LYS A 19 -3.95 -17.10 -2.72
CA LYS A 19 -5.36 -16.96 -3.10
C LYS A 19 -5.83 -15.57 -2.72
N ILE A 20 -6.58 -14.93 -3.60
CA ILE A 20 -7.18 -13.62 -3.32
C ILE A 20 -8.23 -13.87 -2.22
N PRO A 21 -8.15 -13.20 -1.06
CA PRO A 21 -9.16 -13.32 -0.02
C PRO A 21 -10.54 -12.90 -0.55
N GLU A 22 -11.62 -13.53 -0.09
CA GLU A 22 -12.98 -13.20 -0.56
C GLU A 22 -13.37 -11.75 -0.24
N GLU A 23 -12.88 -11.21 0.87
CA GLU A 23 -13.18 -9.86 1.34
C GLU A 23 -12.00 -8.89 1.17
N TRP A 24 -11.15 -9.11 0.15
CA TRP A 24 -9.92 -8.34 -0.07
C TRP A 24 -10.17 -6.83 -0.26
N ASP A 25 -11.37 -6.43 -0.68
CA ASP A 25 -11.75 -5.05 -0.95
C ASP A 25 -12.89 -4.51 -0.06
N LYS A 26 -13.31 -5.27 0.95
CA LYS A 26 -14.42 -4.88 1.83
C LYS A 26 -14.06 -3.71 2.75
N GLU A 27 -12.85 -3.74 3.31
CA GLU A 27 -12.35 -2.71 4.21
C GLU A 27 -11.82 -1.48 3.45
N PRO A 28 -11.71 -0.30 4.10
CA PRO A 28 -11.14 0.90 3.48
C PRO A 28 -9.71 0.67 2.95
N VAL A 29 -8.89 -0.09 3.68
CA VAL A 29 -7.58 -0.54 3.23
C VAL A 29 -7.71 -1.89 2.50
N LYS A 30 -7.44 -1.88 1.20
CA LYS A 30 -7.52 -3.07 0.34
C LYS A 30 -6.36 -4.03 0.59
N VAL A 31 -6.62 -5.33 0.60
CA VAL A 31 -5.61 -6.37 0.78
C VAL A 31 -5.18 -6.91 -0.58
N LEU A 32 -3.89 -6.77 -0.89
CA LEU A 32 -3.31 -7.28 -2.12
C LEU A 32 -2.47 -8.53 -1.84
N VAL A 33 -2.51 -9.43 -2.82
CA VAL A 33 -1.69 -10.62 -2.95
C VAL A 33 -1.09 -10.66 -4.36
N GLY A 34 -0.14 -11.55 -4.61
CA GLY A 34 0.54 -11.61 -5.91
C GLY A 34 -0.41 -11.71 -7.12
N LYS A 35 -1.57 -12.36 -6.96
CA LYS A 35 -2.56 -12.56 -8.04
C LYS A 35 -3.39 -11.33 -8.41
N ASN A 36 -3.78 -10.48 -7.45
CA ASN A 36 -4.55 -9.25 -7.74
C ASN A 36 -3.68 -7.99 -7.75
N PHE A 37 -2.40 -8.08 -7.37
CA PHE A 37 -1.50 -6.94 -7.30
C PHE A 37 -1.46 -6.15 -8.62
N LYS A 38 -1.14 -6.83 -9.74
CA LYS A 38 -0.97 -6.14 -11.04
C LYS A 38 -2.27 -5.46 -11.51
N SER A 39 -3.42 -6.11 -11.34
CA SER A 39 -4.71 -5.55 -11.79
C SER A 39 -5.14 -4.34 -10.98
N VAL A 40 -4.81 -4.29 -9.69
CA VAL A 40 -5.17 -3.15 -8.83
C VAL A 40 -4.11 -2.06 -8.93
N ALA A 41 -2.84 -2.40 -8.66
CA ALA A 41 -1.76 -1.41 -8.57
C ALA A 41 -1.46 -0.71 -9.90
N LEU A 42 -1.69 -1.36 -11.04
CA LEU A 42 -1.41 -0.80 -12.36
C LEU A 42 -2.67 -0.35 -13.11
N ASP A 43 -3.80 -0.20 -12.41
CA ASP A 43 -5.02 0.34 -13.01
C ASP A 43 -4.79 1.79 -13.47
N PRO A 44 -4.88 2.09 -14.78
CA PRO A 44 -4.63 3.44 -15.30
C PRO A 44 -5.66 4.48 -14.81
N ALA A 45 -6.79 4.07 -14.24
CA ALA A 45 -7.80 4.98 -13.70
C ALA A 45 -7.61 5.30 -12.20
N LYS A 46 -6.69 4.62 -11.51
CA LYS A 46 -6.55 4.69 -10.05
C LYS A 46 -5.14 5.11 -9.64
N ASN A 47 -5.09 5.92 -8.59
CA ASN A 47 -3.90 6.27 -7.85
C ASN A 47 -3.82 5.33 -6.65
N VAL A 48 -2.92 4.36 -6.69
CA VAL A 48 -2.85 3.29 -5.69
C VAL A 48 -1.67 3.51 -4.77
N PHE A 49 -1.93 3.53 -3.48
CA PHE A 49 -0.93 3.75 -2.45
C PHE A 49 -0.82 2.52 -1.56
N ILE A 50 0.36 1.89 -1.55
CA ILE A 50 0.54 0.53 -1.05
C ILE A 50 1.60 0.49 0.04
N GLU A 51 1.24 -0.06 1.19
CA GLU A 51 2.18 -0.51 2.22
C GLU A 51 2.61 -1.95 1.93
N PHE A 52 3.90 -2.16 1.74
CA PHE A 52 4.52 -3.49 1.74
C PHE A 52 5.09 -3.77 3.12
N TYR A 53 4.53 -4.76 3.81
CA TYR A 53 4.83 -5.04 5.21
C TYR A 53 5.29 -6.49 5.42
N ALA A 54 5.80 -6.74 6.64
CA ALA A 54 6.05 -8.06 7.19
C ALA A 54 5.29 -8.20 8.52
N PRO A 55 4.53 -9.27 8.77
CA PRO A 55 3.67 -9.41 9.96
C PRO A 55 4.41 -9.31 11.31
N TRP A 56 5.70 -9.65 11.33
CA TRP A 56 6.54 -9.61 12.52
C TRP A 56 7.28 -8.28 12.71
N CYS A 57 7.25 -7.36 11.74
CA CYS A 57 8.00 -6.10 11.83
C CYS A 57 7.34 -5.11 12.80
N GLY A 58 8.09 -4.68 13.82
CA GLY A 58 7.62 -3.69 14.81
C GLY A 58 7.20 -2.37 14.17
N HIS A 59 8.02 -1.84 13.25
CA HIS A 59 7.71 -0.59 12.54
C HIS A 59 6.48 -0.68 11.62
N CYS A 60 6.11 -1.87 11.13
CA CYS A 60 4.86 -2.08 10.40
C CYS A 60 3.67 -2.04 11.35
N LYS A 61 3.78 -2.67 12.52
CA LYS A 61 2.72 -2.63 13.55
C LYS A 61 2.45 -1.22 14.05
N GLU A 62 3.47 -0.39 14.16
CA GLU A 62 3.35 1.03 14.50
C GLU A 62 2.67 1.85 13.38
N LEU A 63 2.89 1.48 12.11
CA LEU A 63 2.30 2.15 10.95
C LEU A 63 0.83 1.75 10.72
N ALA A 64 0.47 0.50 11.01
CA ALA A 64 -0.87 -0.05 10.77
C ALA A 64 -2.03 0.87 11.19
N PRO A 65 -2.11 1.41 12.43
CA PRO A 65 -3.22 2.29 12.82
C PRO A 65 -3.27 3.60 12.04
N ILE A 66 -2.14 4.09 11.53
CA ILE A 66 -2.07 5.30 10.71
C ILE A 66 -2.51 4.98 9.28
N TRP A 67 -2.14 3.79 8.80
CA TRP A 67 -2.54 3.29 7.48
C TRP A 67 -4.05 3.02 7.41
N ASP A 68 -4.63 2.47 8.48
CA ASP A 68 -6.07 2.25 8.59
C ASP A 68 -6.84 3.58 8.58
N GLN A 69 -6.39 4.58 9.37
CA GLN A 69 -6.94 5.95 9.33
C GLN A 69 -6.84 6.60 7.95
N LEU A 70 -5.73 6.35 7.23
CA LEU A 70 -5.56 6.83 5.87
C LEU A 70 -6.56 6.15 4.93
N GLY A 71 -6.76 4.84 5.07
CA GLY A 71 -7.79 4.09 4.35
C GLY A 71 -9.18 4.68 4.56
N GLU A 72 -9.58 4.90 5.81
CA GLU A 72 -10.87 5.52 6.15
C GLU A 72 -11.04 6.89 5.51
N LYS A 73 -10.01 7.74 5.59
CA LYS A 73 -10.05 9.10 5.03
C LYS A 73 -10.30 9.13 3.52
N TYR A 74 -9.78 8.14 2.78
CA TYR A 74 -9.89 8.07 1.32
C TYR A 74 -10.88 7.00 0.84
N ALA A 75 -11.70 6.42 1.72
CA ALA A 75 -12.61 5.32 1.40
C ALA A 75 -13.59 5.66 0.25
N ASP A 76 -14.10 6.91 0.25
CA ASP A 76 -15.05 7.41 -0.74
C ASP A 76 -14.38 8.17 -1.91
N HIS A 77 -13.05 8.17 -1.98
CA HIS A 77 -12.33 8.92 -3.01
C HIS A 77 -12.41 8.20 -4.37
N GLU A 78 -12.85 8.92 -5.42
CA GLU A 78 -13.18 8.31 -6.72
C GLU A 78 -12.02 7.56 -7.39
N ASN A 79 -10.78 8.04 -7.20
CA ASN A 79 -9.61 7.49 -7.86
C ASN A 79 -8.41 7.22 -6.94
N ILE A 80 -8.57 7.23 -5.61
CA ILE A 80 -7.46 6.89 -4.68
C ILE A 80 -7.79 5.55 -4.03
N ILE A 81 -6.81 4.65 -4.01
CA ILE A 81 -6.91 3.35 -3.33
C ILE A 81 -5.78 3.27 -2.32
N ILE A 82 -6.13 3.02 -1.06
CA ILE A 82 -5.18 2.66 -0.01
C ILE A 82 -5.14 1.14 0.11
N ALA A 83 -3.95 0.55 0.05
CA ALA A 83 -3.80 -0.89 0.07
C ALA A 83 -2.61 -1.35 0.91
N LYS A 84 -2.59 -2.64 1.25
CA LYS A 84 -1.47 -3.30 1.93
C LYS A 84 -1.19 -4.67 1.32
N MET A 85 0.07 -5.08 1.36
CA MET A 85 0.52 -6.38 0.87
C MET A 85 1.61 -6.95 1.78
N ASP A 86 1.41 -8.18 2.23
CA ASP A 86 2.46 -8.95 2.91
C ASP A 86 3.51 -9.38 1.87
N ALA A 87 4.62 -8.66 1.83
CA ALA A 87 5.70 -8.90 0.88
C ALA A 87 6.64 -10.04 1.31
N THR A 88 6.36 -10.72 2.42
CA THR A 88 7.08 -11.93 2.86
C THR A 88 6.42 -13.21 2.38
N ALA A 89 5.13 -13.14 2.06
CA ALA A 89 4.34 -14.26 1.56
C ALA A 89 3.95 -14.14 0.08
N ASN A 90 4.16 -12.96 -0.52
CA ASN A 90 3.79 -12.69 -1.90
C ASN A 90 5.03 -12.26 -2.70
N GLU A 91 5.33 -13.01 -3.75
CA GLU A 91 6.33 -12.64 -4.74
C GLU A 91 5.66 -12.04 -5.97
N VAL A 92 6.11 -10.85 -6.38
CA VAL A 92 5.72 -10.21 -7.64
C VAL A 92 7.00 -9.93 -8.41
N GLU A 93 7.12 -10.52 -9.59
CA GLU A 93 8.35 -10.57 -10.40
C GLU A 93 9.03 -9.21 -10.63
N SER A 94 8.25 -8.13 -10.74
CA SER A 94 8.75 -6.77 -10.95
C SER A 94 8.90 -5.94 -9.67
N LEU A 95 8.62 -6.53 -8.51
CA LEU A 95 8.59 -5.83 -7.23
C LEU A 95 9.69 -6.36 -6.31
N VAL A 96 10.74 -5.56 -6.15
CA VAL A 96 11.77 -5.81 -5.14
C VAL A 96 11.45 -4.98 -3.90
N ILE A 97 11.24 -5.66 -2.77
CA ILE A 97 11.08 -5.07 -1.43
C ILE A 97 12.28 -5.50 -0.59
N SER A 98 13.16 -4.55 -0.28
CA SER A 98 14.41 -4.80 0.47
C SER A 98 14.32 -4.48 1.96
N GLY A 99 13.19 -3.92 2.42
CA GLY A 99 12.99 -3.54 3.81
C GLY A 99 11.53 -3.25 4.13
N PHE A 100 11.21 -3.24 5.43
CA PHE A 100 9.83 -3.12 5.90
C PHE A 100 9.65 -1.98 6.93
N PRO A 101 8.51 -1.27 6.87
CA PRO A 101 7.61 -1.19 5.72
C PRO A 101 8.28 -0.43 4.56
N THR A 102 7.93 -0.81 3.34
CA THR A 102 8.20 -0.03 2.12
C THR A 102 6.87 0.53 1.62
N ILE A 103 6.83 1.82 1.31
CA ILE A 103 5.62 2.48 0.81
C ILE A 103 5.85 2.90 -0.63
N LYS A 104 4.96 2.48 -1.54
CA LYS A 104 5.00 2.90 -2.94
C LYS A 104 3.67 3.48 -3.40
N TYR A 105 3.76 4.43 -4.31
CA TYR A 105 2.66 5.08 -4.98
C TYR A 105 2.69 4.75 -6.47
N TYR A 106 1.58 4.21 -6.95
CA TYR A 106 1.34 3.86 -8.34
C TYR A 106 0.33 4.86 -8.88
N PRO A 107 0.78 5.89 -9.62
CA PRO A 107 -0.14 6.91 -10.11
C PRO A 107 -0.98 6.39 -11.28
N ALA A 108 -2.16 6.97 -11.43
CA ALA A 108 -3.00 6.79 -12.61
C ALA A 108 -2.25 7.19 -13.89
N GLU A 109 -2.79 6.77 -15.04
CA GLU A 109 -2.25 7.04 -16.38
C GLU A 109 -0.87 6.41 -16.65
N GLY A 110 -0.46 5.41 -15.85
CA GLY A 110 0.79 4.68 -16.06
C GLY A 110 2.05 5.53 -15.85
N LYS A 111 1.96 6.58 -15.02
CA LYS A 111 3.13 7.39 -14.63
C LYS A 111 4.12 6.57 -13.80
N GLU A 112 5.33 7.11 -13.67
CA GLU A 112 6.41 6.45 -12.93
C GLU A 112 6.02 6.19 -11.47
N VAL A 113 6.26 4.95 -11.00
CA VAL A 113 6.00 4.53 -9.63
C VAL A 113 6.97 5.24 -8.69
N GLU A 114 6.42 5.88 -7.65
CA GLU A 114 7.21 6.61 -6.67
C GLU A 114 7.35 5.79 -5.38
N THR A 115 8.57 5.62 -4.89
CA THR A 115 8.82 5.01 -3.58
C THR A 115 9.01 6.13 -2.57
N LEU A 116 8.23 6.12 -1.48
CA LEU A 116 8.35 7.13 -0.45
C LEU A 116 9.51 6.80 0.49
N SER A 117 10.54 7.64 0.45
CA SER A 117 11.68 7.57 1.37
C SER A 117 11.51 8.45 2.62
N SER A 118 10.32 9.04 2.82
CA SER A 118 10.06 9.93 3.95
C SER A 118 10.19 9.17 5.27
N PRO A 119 11.02 9.63 6.23
CA PRO A 119 11.07 9.03 7.55
C PRO A 119 9.80 9.35 8.37
N GLN A 120 9.09 10.43 8.02
CA GLN A 120 7.84 10.80 8.68
C GLN A 120 6.69 9.91 8.21
N ARG A 121 6.13 9.14 9.14
CA ARG A 121 5.00 8.22 8.94
C ARG A 121 3.78 8.73 9.67
N TYR A 122 3.31 9.91 9.27
CA TYR A 122 2.14 10.56 9.88
C TYR A 122 1.01 10.67 8.86
N LEU A 123 -0.23 10.59 9.35
CA LEU A 123 -1.44 10.70 8.53
C LEU A 123 -1.43 11.97 7.66
N GLU A 124 -1.03 13.11 8.23
CA GLU A 124 -0.96 14.39 7.53
C GLU A 124 0.06 14.37 6.38
N THR A 125 1.22 13.73 6.59
CA THR A 125 2.26 13.62 5.55
C THR A 125 1.76 12.80 4.37
N PHE A 126 1.12 11.66 4.63
CA PHE A 126 0.55 10.82 3.58
C PHE A 126 -0.60 11.52 2.87
N SER A 127 -1.47 12.19 3.61
CA SER A 127 -2.57 12.97 3.05
C SER A 127 -2.06 14.04 2.09
N LYS A 128 -1.10 14.87 2.54
CA LYS A 128 -0.51 15.91 1.70
C LYS A 128 0.14 15.37 0.43
N PHE A 129 0.76 14.20 0.50
CA PHE A 129 1.35 13.54 -0.66
C PHE A 129 0.29 13.06 -1.66
N LEU A 130 -0.82 12.48 -1.18
CA LEU A 130 -1.92 12.03 -2.02
C LEU A 130 -2.67 13.21 -2.62
N ASP A 131 -2.98 14.22 -1.82
CA ASP A 131 -3.68 15.45 -2.22
C ASP A 131 -2.86 16.27 -3.23
N SER A 132 -1.53 16.13 -3.24
CA SER A 132 -0.65 16.73 -4.24
C SER A 132 -0.52 15.91 -5.53
N GLY A 133 -1.21 14.77 -5.65
CA GLY A 133 -1.12 13.86 -6.79
C GLY A 133 0.22 13.13 -6.87
N GLY A 134 0.81 12.80 -5.72
CA GLY A 134 2.10 12.12 -5.64
C GLY A 134 3.31 13.01 -5.90
N LEU A 135 3.12 14.32 -5.92
CA LEU A 135 4.19 15.29 -6.06
C LEU A 135 4.82 15.53 -4.69
N THR A 136 5.89 14.79 -4.38
CA THR A 136 6.92 15.32 -3.48
C THR A 136 7.65 16.45 -4.23
N ASN A 137 8.30 17.39 -3.54
CA ASN A 137 9.01 18.53 -4.16
C ASN A 137 10.23 18.10 -5.02
N LYS A 138 10.02 17.30 -6.07
CA LYS A 138 10.95 17.06 -7.18
C LYS A 138 10.72 18.04 -8.33
N ARG A 139 9.56 18.71 -8.40
CA ARG A 139 9.32 19.82 -9.35
C ARG A 139 10.18 21.07 -9.06
N ASP A 140 10.68 21.23 -7.83
CA ASP A 140 11.69 22.25 -7.53
C ASP A 140 13.08 21.91 -8.11
N ARG A 141 13.39 20.62 -8.30
CA ARG A 141 14.70 20.21 -8.83
C ARG A 141 14.84 20.31 -10.35
N ARG A 142 13.74 20.30 -11.11
CA ARG A 142 13.78 20.50 -12.58
C ARG A 142 13.41 21.90 -13.04
N LYS A 143 12.84 22.74 -12.16
CA LYS A 143 12.63 24.17 -12.46
C LYS A 143 13.79 25.07 -12.07
N MET A 144 14.77 24.59 -11.28
CA MET A 144 16.02 25.31 -10.97
C MET A 144 17.21 24.98 -11.90
N SER A 145 17.02 24.13 -12.92
CA SER A 145 18.07 23.83 -13.91
C SER A 145 17.86 24.54 -15.26
N PHE A 146 16.88 25.44 -15.33
CA PHE A 146 16.67 26.37 -16.45
C PHE A 146 16.25 27.73 -15.89
N GLN A 147 17.21 28.45 -15.32
CA GLN A 147 17.27 29.91 -15.29
C GLN A 147 18.75 30.30 -15.31
#